data_AF-A0A7V2CIP3-F1
#
_entry.id   AF-A0A7V2CIP3-F1
#
_cell.length_a   1.000
_cell.length_b   1.000
_cell.length_c   1.000
_cell.angle_alpha   90.00
_cell.angle_beta   90.00
_cell.angle_gamma   90.00
#
_symmetry.space_group_name_H-M   'P 1'
#
loop_
_entity.id
_entity.type
_entity.pdbx_description
1 polymer ?
#
loop_
_entity_poly.entity_id
_entity_poly.type
_entity_poly.pdbx_seq_one_letter_code
_entity_poly.pdbx_strand_id
1 'polypeptide(L)'
;MVRVTVNRCLLHHRRQRRAAKARSEVRPAEPGRSEFGADELEAVRQALGRLDEDELGPLVLRYFCDLNATRIGEILSLPAATVRGRLRKARLKLAEMLGAKDENDAGG
;
A
#
# COMPACT_ATOMS: atom_id res chain seq x y z
N MET A 1 -14.72 -12.39 -0.98
CA MET A 1 -13.75 -13.37 -1.54
C MET A 1 -12.76 -12.64 -2.47
N VAL A 2 -11.97 -11.66 -1.96
CA VAL A 2 -11.16 -10.75 -2.83
C VAL A 2 -9.76 -10.46 -2.27
N ARG A 3 -9.23 -11.33 -1.41
CA ARG A 3 -7.86 -11.19 -0.88
C ARG A 3 -6.77 -11.66 -1.85
N VAL A 4 -7.16 -12.20 -3.02
CA VAL A 4 -6.27 -12.90 -3.96
C VAL A 4 -5.94 -12.06 -5.21
N THR A 5 -6.83 -11.18 -5.67
CA THR A 5 -6.63 -10.37 -6.89
C THR A 5 -5.63 -9.23 -6.68
N VAL A 6 -5.75 -8.48 -5.58
CA VAL A 6 -4.77 -7.44 -5.23
C VAL A 6 -3.38 -8.08 -5.00
N ASN A 7 -3.35 -9.23 -4.33
CA ASN A 7 -2.10 -9.95 -4.05
C ASN A 7 -1.43 -10.50 -5.31
N ARG A 8 -2.21 -10.97 -6.30
CA ARG A 8 -1.69 -11.44 -7.58
C ARG A 8 -1.12 -10.29 -8.42
N CYS A 9 -1.79 -9.13 -8.43
CA CYS A 9 -1.30 -7.93 -9.11
C CYS A 9 -0.02 -7.40 -8.43
N LEU A 10 -0.01 -7.36 -7.09
CA LEU A 10 1.16 -7.02 -6.28
C LEU A 10 2.33 -7.96 -6.53
N LEU A 11 2.10 -9.28 -6.58
CA LEU A 11 3.17 -10.26 -6.81
C LEU A 11 3.74 -10.15 -8.22
N HIS A 12 2.88 -9.97 -9.23
CA HIS A 12 3.30 -9.80 -10.62
C HIS A 12 4.08 -8.51 -10.82
N HIS A 13 3.61 -7.39 -10.26
CA HIS A 13 4.28 -6.10 -10.38
C HIS A 13 5.54 -6.00 -9.52
N ARG A 14 5.56 -6.57 -8.30
CA ARG A 14 6.79 -6.71 -7.49
C ARG A 14 7.81 -7.60 -8.17
N ARG A 15 7.39 -8.71 -8.82
CA ARG A 15 8.30 -9.54 -9.63
C ARG A 15 8.86 -8.78 -10.81
N GLN A 16 8.04 -8.02 -11.53
CA GLN A 16 8.52 -7.19 -12.66
C GLN A 16 9.49 -6.10 -12.19
N ARG A 17 9.18 -5.39 -11.10
CA ARG A 17 10.09 -4.40 -10.52
C ARG A 17 11.37 -5.03 -9.98
N ARG A 18 11.28 -6.18 -9.31
CA ARG A 18 12.46 -6.94 -8.88
C ARG A 18 13.28 -7.42 -10.06
N ALA A 19 12.66 -7.89 -11.14
CA ALA A 19 13.37 -8.30 -12.35
C ALA A 19 14.01 -7.11 -13.08
N ALA A 20 13.32 -5.97 -13.15
CA ALA A 20 13.87 -4.72 -13.71
C ALA A 20 15.01 -4.18 -12.85
N LYS A 21 14.86 -4.19 -11.52
CA LYS A 21 15.90 -3.77 -10.56
C LYS A 21 17.06 -4.75 -10.50
N ALA A 22 16.82 -6.07 -10.57
CA ALA A 22 17.87 -7.09 -10.58
C ALA A 22 18.68 -7.09 -11.89
N ARG A 23 18.08 -6.66 -13.02
CA ARG A 23 18.84 -6.35 -14.25
C ARG A 23 19.70 -5.10 -14.11
N SER A 24 19.36 -4.21 -13.18
CA SER A 24 20.06 -2.95 -12.94
C SER A 24 21.13 -3.04 -11.84
N GLU A 25 20.94 -3.87 -10.83
CA GLU A 25 21.85 -4.00 -9.69
C GLU A 25 21.79 -5.43 -9.12
N VAL A 26 22.88 -6.19 -9.28
CA VAL A 26 23.10 -7.42 -8.52
C VAL A 26 23.55 -7.00 -7.12
N ARG A 27 22.59 -6.87 -6.19
CA ARG A 27 22.88 -6.89 -4.75
C ARG A 27 21.82 -7.74 -4.06
N PRO A 28 22.20 -8.75 -3.26
CA PRO A 28 21.22 -9.56 -2.53
C PRO A 28 20.45 -8.64 -1.58
N ALA A 29 19.13 -8.63 -1.69
CA ALA A 29 18.28 -7.95 -0.74
C ALA A 29 18.36 -8.70 0.59
N GLU A 30 19.13 -8.18 1.54
CA GLU A 30 19.05 -8.61 2.93
C GLU A 30 17.59 -8.47 3.40
N PRO A 31 17.05 -9.43 4.17
CA PRO A 31 15.76 -9.27 4.80
C PRO A 31 15.90 -8.15 5.84
N GLY A 32 15.64 -6.92 5.40
CA GLY A 32 15.69 -5.73 6.23
C GLY A 32 14.85 -5.99 7.48
N ARG A 33 15.52 -5.98 8.63
CA ARG A 33 14.88 -5.85 9.94
C ARG A 33 13.98 -4.62 9.83
N SER A 34 12.67 -4.82 9.86
CA SER A 34 11.71 -3.73 9.89
C SER A 34 12.04 -2.85 11.10
N GLU A 35 12.24 -1.56 10.88
CA GLU A 35 12.43 -0.59 11.98
C GLU A 35 11.18 -0.48 12.85
N PHE A 36 10.02 -0.90 12.30
CA PHE A 36 8.74 -0.98 12.99
C PHE A 36 8.60 -2.26 13.82
N GLY A 37 8.01 -2.14 15.02
CA GLY A 37 7.67 -3.26 15.88
C GLY A 37 6.63 -4.19 15.24
N ALA A 38 6.55 -5.44 15.70
CA ALA A 38 5.59 -6.42 15.18
C ALA A 38 4.13 -5.94 15.34
N ASP A 39 3.84 -5.25 16.44
CA ASP A 39 2.51 -4.71 16.75
C ASP A 39 2.11 -3.54 15.85
N GLU A 40 3.07 -2.68 15.50
CA GLU A 40 2.85 -1.57 14.59
C GLU A 40 2.59 -2.07 13.16
N LEU A 41 3.38 -3.07 12.72
CA LEU A 41 3.16 -3.72 11.43
C LEU A 41 1.79 -4.40 11.36
N GLU A 42 1.35 -5.03 12.44
CA GLU A 42 0.03 -5.67 12.52
C GLU A 42 -1.10 -4.61 12.54
N ALA A 43 -0.91 -3.50 13.25
CA ALA A 43 -1.87 -2.38 13.24
C ALA A 43 -2.07 -1.81 11.82
N VAL A 44 -0.98 -1.59 11.08
CA VAL A 44 -1.04 -1.15 9.68
C VAL A 44 -1.77 -2.19 8.81
N ARG A 45 -1.48 -3.48 8.97
CA ARG A 45 -2.16 -4.54 8.21
C ARG A 45 -3.67 -4.57 8.47
N GLN A 46 -4.08 -4.42 9.73
CA GLN A 46 -5.50 -4.38 10.10
C GLN A 46 -6.18 -3.12 9.55
N ALA A 47 -5.54 -1.95 9.64
CA ALA A 47 -6.07 -0.72 9.08
C ALA A 47 -6.24 -0.80 7.56
N LEU A 48 -5.26 -1.36 6.85
CA LEU A 48 -5.38 -1.63 5.40
C LEU A 48 -6.51 -2.62 5.09
N GLY A 49 -6.77 -3.59 5.97
CA GLY A 49 -7.88 -4.54 5.83
C GLY A 49 -9.27 -3.96 6.06
N ARG A 50 -9.37 -2.76 6.66
CA ARG A 50 -10.63 -2.04 6.89
C ARG A 50 -10.98 -1.04 5.78
N LEU A 51 -10.06 -0.80 4.84
CA LEU A 51 -10.33 0.03 3.67
C LEU A 51 -11.23 -0.71 2.68
N ASP A 52 -12.08 0.05 1.98
CA ASP A 52 -12.88 -0.49 0.89
C ASP A 52 -11.95 -0.91 -0.27
N GLU A 53 -12.32 -1.94 -1.03
CA GLU A 53 -11.49 -2.43 -2.17
C GLU A 53 -11.20 -1.33 -3.19
N ASP A 54 -12.15 -0.42 -3.38
CA ASP A 54 -12.07 0.75 -4.24
C ASP A 54 -11.01 1.78 -3.82
N GLU A 55 -10.64 1.78 -2.53
CA GLU A 55 -9.66 2.69 -1.92
C GLU A 55 -8.30 2.00 -1.78
N LEU A 56 -8.31 0.71 -1.41
CA LEU A 56 -7.11 -0.08 -1.21
C LEU A 56 -6.33 -0.29 -2.52
N GLY A 57 -7.02 -0.55 -3.64
CA GLY A 57 -6.37 -0.78 -4.94
C GLY A 57 -5.46 0.38 -5.38
N PRO A 58 -5.99 1.61 -5.50
CA PRO A 58 -5.17 2.79 -5.81
C PRO A 58 -4.04 3.03 -4.81
N LEU A 59 -4.30 2.86 -3.52
CA LEU A 59 -3.31 3.08 -2.45
C LEU A 59 -2.12 2.12 -2.62
N VAL A 60 -2.41 0.84 -2.80
CA VAL A 60 -1.40 -0.20 -2.99
C VAL A 60 -0.53 0.10 -4.21
N LEU A 61 -1.14 0.45 -5.36
CA LEU A 61 -0.40 0.79 -6.57
C LEU A 61 0.44 2.07 -6.40
N ARG A 62 -0.04 3.03 -5.61
CA ARG A 62 0.69 4.27 -5.35
C ARG A 62 1.92 4.05 -4.48
N TYR A 63 1.80 3.30 -3.38
CA TYR A 63 2.84 3.20 -2.35
C TYR A 63 3.75 1.97 -2.51
N PHE A 64 3.25 0.85 -3.04
CA PHE A 64 4.07 -0.35 -3.26
C PHE A 64 4.60 -0.47 -4.68
N CYS A 65 3.98 0.23 -5.63
CA CYS A 65 4.37 0.22 -7.03
C CYS A 65 4.75 1.62 -7.54
N ASP A 66 4.93 2.63 -6.68
CA ASP A 66 5.33 4.01 -7.03
C ASP A 66 4.64 4.61 -8.27
N LEU A 67 3.41 4.21 -8.57
CA LEU A 67 2.72 4.68 -9.77
C LEU A 67 2.07 6.05 -9.52
N ASN A 68 2.03 6.89 -10.55
CA ASN A 68 1.29 8.15 -10.49
C ASN A 68 -0.21 7.93 -10.72
N ALA A 69 -1.04 8.94 -10.39
CA ALA A 69 -2.49 8.82 -10.47
C ALA A 69 -3.00 8.55 -11.90
N THR A 70 -2.31 9.03 -12.93
CA THR A 70 -2.65 8.77 -14.33
C THR A 70 -2.47 7.30 -14.68
N ARG A 71 -1.30 6.74 -14.37
CA ARG A 71 -0.99 5.33 -14.65
C ARG A 71 -1.86 4.37 -13.84
N ILE A 72 -2.19 4.74 -12.59
CA ILE A 72 -3.14 3.99 -11.78
C ILE A 72 -4.53 4.03 -12.41
N GLY A 73 -4.96 5.19 -12.91
CA GLY A 73 -6.23 5.36 -13.61
C GLY A 73 -6.34 4.48 -14.84
N GLU A 74 -5.29 4.41 -15.66
CA GLU A 74 -5.21 3.51 -16.81
C GLU A 74 -5.35 2.03 -16.40
N ILE A 75 -4.67 1.60 -15.33
CA ILE A 75 -4.72 0.21 -14.85
C ILE A 75 -6.09 -0.17 -14.30
N LEU A 76 -6.75 0.76 -13.60
CA LEU A 76 -8.03 0.54 -12.95
C LEU A 76 -9.23 0.95 -13.82
N SER A 77 -8.99 1.44 -15.04
CA SER A 77 -10.01 2.04 -15.92
C SER A 77 -10.80 3.17 -15.23
N LEU A 78 -10.11 4.04 -14.50
CA LEU A 78 -10.66 5.17 -13.76
C LEU A 78 -10.05 6.51 -14.21
N PRO A 79 -10.79 7.63 -14.19
CA PRO A 79 -10.21 8.95 -14.36
C PRO A 79 -9.15 9.24 -13.30
N ALA A 80 -8.04 9.89 -13.68
CA ALA A 80 -6.98 10.28 -12.76
C ALA A 80 -7.48 11.16 -11.59
N ALA A 81 -8.53 11.97 -11.82
CA ALA A 81 -9.20 12.74 -10.77
C ALA A 81 -9.88 11.84 -9.72
N THR A 82 -10.56 10.79 -10.16
CA THR A 82 -11.20 9.78 -9.29
C THR A 82 -10.15 9.03 -8.47
N VAL A 83 -9.01 8.68 -9.09
CA VAL A 83 -7.88 8.06 -8.38
C VAL A 83 -7.36 8.97 -7.27
N ARG A 84 -7.14 10.26 -7.53
CA ARG A 84 -6.72 11.23 -6.51
C ARG A 84 -7.73 11.35 -5.37
N GLY A 85 -9.03 11.36 -5.70
CA GLY A 85 -10.11 11.36 -4.70
C GLY A 85 -10.09 10.12 -3.81
N ARG A 86 -9.99 8.94 -4.41
CA ARG A 86 -9.89 7.65 -3.69
C ARG A 86 -8.64 7.58 -2.81
N LEU A 87 -7.48 8.02 -3.31
CA LEU A 87 -6.25 8.13 -2.54
C LEU A 87 -6.39 9.08 -1.35
N ARG A 88 -7.02 10.25 -1.55
CA ARG A 88 -7.26 11.21 -0.46
C ARG A 88 -8.14 10.58 0.63
N LYS A 89 -9.25 9.94 0.25
CA LYS A 89 -10.18 9.29 1.18
C LYS A 89 -9.51 8.13 1.93
N ALA A 90 -8.75 7.29 1.23
CA ALA A 90 -8.00 6.20 1.85
C ALA A 90 -7.02 6.70 2.91
N ARG A 91 -6.23 7.75 2.61
CA ARG A 91 -5.30 8.33 3.57
C ARG A 91 -5.99 8.94 4.79
N LEU A 92 -7.13 9.60 4.61
CA LEU A 92 -7.89 10.17 5.73
C LEU A 92 -8.40 9.06 6.66
N LYS A 93 -9.00 8.01 6.10
CA LYS A 93 -9.42 6.83 6.87
C LYS A 93 -8.25 6.17 7.61
N LEU A 94 -7.10 6.02 6.96
CA LEU A 94 -5.91 5.49 7.62
C LEU A 94 -5.41 6.42 8.73
N ALA A 95 -5.39 7.73 8.52
CA ALA A 95 -5.01 8.70 9.55
C ALA A 95 -5.96 8.65 10.75
N GLU A 96 -7.26 8.49 10.53
CA GLU A 96 -8.24 8.32 11.61
C GLU A 96 -8.02 7.00 12.37
N MET A 97 -7.76 5.89 11.65
CA MET A 97 -7.58 4.57 12.27
C MET A 97 -6.26 4.42 13.03
N LEU A 98 -5.18 5.00 12.50
CA LEU A 98 -3.84 4.91 13.08
C LEU A 98 -3.54 6.06 14.06
N GLY A 99 -3.96 7.28 13.74
CA GLY A 99 -3.77 8.45 14.62
C GLY A 99 -4.61 8.40 15.89
N ALA A 100 -5.75 7.70 15.89
CA ALA A 100 -6.48 7.39 17.12
C ALA A 100 -5.71 6.43 18.06
N LYS A 101 -4.65 5.78 17.58
CA LYS A 101 -3.83 4.85 18.35
C LYS A 101 -2.63 5.56 19.01
N ASP A 102 -2.16 6.67 18.44
CA ASP A 102 -1.06 7.47 18.98
C ASP A 102 -1.44 8.17 20.30
N GLU A 103 -2.72 8.47 20.56
CA GLU A 103 -3.18 9.04 21.83
C GLU A 103 -3.26 8.02 22.97
N ASN A 104 -3.33 6.72 22.68
CA ASN A 104 -3.53 5.66 23.68
C ASN A 104 -2.22 5.03 24.19
N ASP A 105 -1.05 5.46 23.71
CA ASP A 105 0.27 4.94 24.11
C ASP A 105 1.14 6.00 24.86
N ALA A 106 0.60 7.21 25.08
CA ALA A 106 1.26 8.28 25.85
C ALA A 106 0.82 8.32 27.34
N GLY A 107 0.15 7.27 27.84
CA GLY A 107 -0.37 7.18 29.20
C GLY A 107 -0.19 5.80 29.80
N GLY A 108 1.05 5.46 30.18
CA GLY A 108 1.41 4.28 30.95
C GLY A 108 2.62 4.56 31.82
#